data_AF-A0A2V7NDQ6-F1
#
_entry.id   AF-A0A2V7NDQ6-F1
#
_cell.length_a   1.000
_cell.length_b   1.000
_cell.length_c   1.000
_cell.angle_alpha   90.00
_cell.angle_beta   90.00
_cell.angle_gamma   90.00
#
_symmetry.space_group_name_H-M   'P 1'
#
loop_
_entity.id
_entity.type
_entity.pdbx_description
1 polymer ?
#
loop_
_entity_poly.entity_id
_entity_poly.type
_entity_poly.pdbx_seq_one_letter_code
_entity_poly.pdbx_strand_id
1 'polypeptide(L)'
;HLREAAARAWPVIDSLYGSEAQQLAQRPYLIAPYDPDTTSPKPMLRGAIQVPWDKDVASLAMLLLTNVPIGRPDRALQNWLGGPVVPIVHPVQARAAVYVQLVTAPSQAARSCFLGVIGDCRNALALGDSPDPLQQWYPSAGERRALVFRSFVEYFGYSDHGARKPTLQLCGAGSDSACTELLRSLPPGALPRPLTYDARAALVQIALRLGGREAYHRLVATPGAPIADRLAGAAGVGIDSLVSLWRSEILAARPAPVTLPPWGPWAALGWTAVFAVCALRSSRWRAS
;
A
#
# COMPACT_ATOMS: atom_id res chain seq x y z
N HIS A 1 7.87 7.76 29.74
CA HIS A 1 7.03 7.53 28.54
C HIS A 1 7.23 6.13 27.94
N LEU A 2 8.45 5.60 27.83
CA LEU A 2 8.70 4.31 27.16
C LEU A 2 7.92 3.11 27.72
N ARG A 3 7.92 2.91 29.04
CA ARG A 3 7.20 1.80 29.68
C ARG A 3 5.69 1.85 29.39
N GLU A 4 5.12 3.04 29.42
CA GLU A 4 3.71 3.27 29.13
C GLU A 4 3.40 3.05 27.64
N ALA A 5 4.26 3.54 26.74
CA ALA A 5 4.14 3.30 25.31
C ALA A 5 4.22 1.81 24.96
N ALA A 6 5.14 1.06 25.60
CA ALA A 6 5.25 -0.38 25.45
C ALA A 6 4.00 -1.11 25.95
N ALA A 7 3.45 -0.71 27.09
CA ALA A 7 2.19 -1.25 27.61
C ALA A 7 0.99 -0.99 26.66
N ARG A 8 0.96 0.15 25.97
CA ARG A 8 -0.05 0.44 24.95
C ARG A 8 0.15 -0.36 23.66
N ALA A 9 1.40 -0.58 23.24
CA ALA A 9 1.71 -1.30 22.01
C ALA A 9 1.54 -2.82 22.17
N TRP A 10 1.85 -3.37 23.36
CA TRP A 10 1.93 -4.82 23.58
C TRP A 10 0.67 -5.60 23.18
N PRO A 11 -0.57 -5.20 23.54
CA PRO A 11 -1.76 -5.94 23.15
C PRO A 11 -1.95 -6.03 21.63
N VAL A 12 -1.52 -5.00 20.89
CA VAL A 12 -1.61 -4.97 19.42
C VAL A 12 -0.55 -5.87 18.80
N ILE A 13 0.67 -5.87 19.35
CA ILE A 13 1.76 -6.78 18.95
C ILE A 13 1.34 -8.23 19.19
N ASP A 14 0.85 -8.53 20.40
CA ASP A 14 0.39 -9.86 20.81
C ASP A 14 -0.81 -10.33 19.97
N SER A 15 -1.76 -9.44 19.68
CA SER A 15 -2.89 -9.78 18.81
C SER A 15 -2.49 -10.09 17.37
N LEU A 16 -1.42 -9.49 16.85
CA LEU A 16 -1.00 -9.69 15.46
C LEU A 16 -0.07 -10.90 15.30
N TYR A 17 0.94 -10.97 16.16
CA TYR A 17 2.02 -11.96 16.04
C TYR A 17 1.87 -13.12 17.01
N GLY A 18 0.95 -13.05 17.98
CA GLY A 18 0.58 -14.17 18.84
C GLY A 18 1.75 -14.87 19.52
N SER A 19 1.96 -16.16 19.21
CA SER A 19 3.05 -16.94 19.81
C SER A 19 4.44 -16.41 19.45
N GLU A 20 4.63 -15.83 18.27
CA GLU A 20 5.89 -15.16 17.92
C GLU A 20 6.17 -13.93 18.80
N ALA A 21 5.13 -13.22 19.25
CA ALA A 21 5.31 -12.06 20.14
C ALA A 21 5.94 -12.46 21.49
N GLN A 22 5.66 -13.67 21.99
CA GLN A 22 6.23 -14.16 23.25
C GLN A 22 7.76 -14.22 23.23
N GLN A 23 8.38 -14.38 22.06
CA GLN A 23 9.84 -14.32 21.94
C GLN A 23 10.40 -12.96 22.37
N LEU A 24 9.64 -11.87 22.19
CA LEU A 24 10.04 -10.52 22.59
C LEU A 24 10.02 -10.35 24.12
N ALA A 25 9.15 -11.09 24.81
CA ALA A 25 9.14 -11.13 26.28
C ALA A 25 10.35 -11.90 26.83
N GLN A 26 10.77 -12.97 26.13
CA GLN A 26 11.93 -13.78 26.51
C GLN A 26 13.27 -13.17 26.11
N ARG A 27 13.29 -12.37 25.03
CA ARG A 27 14.46 -11.70 24.49
C ARG A 27 14.14 -10.22 24.25
N PRO A 28 14.13 -9.40 25.30
CA PRO A 28 13.88 -7.97 25.15
C PRO A 28 14.95 -7.35 24.26
N TYR A 29 14.51 -6.51 23.32
CA TYR A 29 15.39 -5.76 22.42
C TYR A 29 15.67 -4.37 22.98
N LEU A 30 16.81 -3.80 22.60
CA LEU A 30 17.26 -2.51 23.10
C LEU A 30 16.55 -1.37 22.35
N ILE A 31 16.14 -0.36 23.11
CA ILE A 31 15.62 0.90 22.58
C ILE A 31 16.54 2.00 23.05
N ALA A 32 17.17 2.70 22.12
CA ALA A 32 18.13 3.76 22.39
C ALA A 32 17.50 5.12 22.08
N PRO A 33 17.41 6.04 23.06
CA PRO A 33 16.99 7.40 22.77
C PRO A 33 18.07 8.11 21.94
N TYR A 34 17.67 8.99 21.03
CA TYR A 34 18.56 9.96 20.39
C TYR A 34 17.96 11.35 20.43
N ASP A 35 18.82 12.37 20.40
CA ASP A 35 18.43 13.77 20.35
C ASP A 35 18.13 14.19 18.90
N PRO A 36 16.86 14.47 18.53
CA PRO A 36 16.52 14.87 17.17
C PRO A 36 17.04 16.26 16.81
N ASP A 37 17.35 17.10 17.79
CA ASP A 37 17.77 18.49 17.57
C ASP A 37 19.28 18.63 17.34
N THR A 38 20.03 17.53 17.51
CA THR A 38 21.48 17.52 17.30
C THR A 38 21.84 17.00 15.92
N THR A 39 22.79 17.66 15.25
CA THR A 39 23.44 17.15 14.04
C THR A 39 24.57 16.17 14.35
N SER A 40 24.79 15.86 15.62
CA SER A 40 25.82 14.92 16.07
C SER A 40 25.58 13.52 15.48
N PRO A 41 26.65 12.78 15.13
CA PRO A 41 26.51 11.42 14.65
C PRO A 41 25.73 10.56 15.64
N LYS A 42 24.62 9.98 15.18
CA LYS A 42 23.75 9.14 16.02
C LYS A 42 24.55 7.94 16.50
N PRO A 43 24.68 7.68 17.81
CA PRO A 43 25.40 6.52 18.32
C PRO A 43 24.70 5.24 17.82
N MET A 44 25.35 4.54 16.89
CA MET A 44 24.85 3.26 16.38
C MET A 44 25.08 2.15 17.40
N LEU A 45 24.15 2.00 18.33
CA LEU A 45 24.07 0.81 19.17
C LEU A 45 23.59 -0.36 18.31
N ARG A 46 24.49 -1.31 18.04
CA ARG A 46 24.21 -2.48 17.21
C ARG A 46 23.03 -3.28 17.80
N GLY A 47 21.96 -3.42 17.03
CA GLY A 47 20.75 -4.14 17.45
C GLY A 47 19.75 -3.33 18.29
N ALA A 48 20.01 -2.05 18.55
CA ALA A 48 19.04 -1.17 19.20
C ALA A 48 18.15 -0.43 18.19
N ILE A 49 16.88 -0.28 18.53
CA ILE A 49 15.95 0.59 17.81
C ILE A 49 16.17 2.02 18.33
N GLN A 50 16.55 2.93 17.44
CA GLN A 50 16.73 4.34 17.79
C GLN A 50 15.39 5.07 17.77
N VAL A 51 15.11 5.81 18.84
CA VAL A 51 13.86 6.55 18.99
C VAL A 51 14.12 7.97 19.48
N PRO A 52 13.48 9.02 18.93
CA PRO A 52 13.67 10.38 19.45
C PRO A 52 13.19 10.50 20.90
N TRP A 53 13.96 11.16 21.77
CA TRP A 53 13.63 11.30 23.19
C TRP A 53 12.43 12.23 23.48
N ASP A 54 12.14 13.14 22.56
CA ASP A 54 11.12 14.18 22.65
C ASP A 54 9.69 13.70 22.32
N LYS A 55 9.49 12.40 22.03
CA LYS A 55 8.18 11.87 21.64
C LYS A 55 7.23 11.71 22.83
N ASP A 56 5.98 12.09 22.57
CA ASP A 56 4.86 11.74 23.43
C ASP A 56 4.62 10.21 23.44
N VAL A 57 3.82 9.75 24.41
CA VAL A 57 3.54 8.32 24.61
C VAL A 57 2.86 7.67 23.39
N ALA A 58 1.97 8.36 22.70
CA ALA A 58 1.24 7.82 21.55
C ALA A 58 2.16 7.68 20.33
N SER A 59 2.93 8.73 20.02
CA SER A 59 3.97 8.73 18.98
C SER A 59 5.01 7.64 19.22
N LEU A 60 5.42 7.47 20.49
CA LEU A 60 6.35 6.41 20.87
C LEU A 60 5.72 5.02 20.70
N ALA A 61 4.47 4.80 21.10
CA ALA A 61 3.77 3.53 20.91
C ALA A 61 3.66 3.17 19.42
N MET A 62 3.36 4.16 18.57
CA MET A 62 3.33 3.99 17.11
C MET A 62 4.67 3.53 16.56
N LEU A 63 5.78 4.15 16.99
CA LEU A 63 7.11 3.74 16.57
C LEU A 63 7.45 2.30 16.97
N LEU A 64 6.97 1.84 18.13
CA LEU A 64 7.13 0.45 18.54
C LEU A 64 6.35 -0.50 17.64
N LEU A 65 5.10 -0.16 17.29
CA LEU A 65 4.25 -0.97 16.42
C LEU A 65 4.79 -1.10 14.98
N THR A 66 5.48 -0.08 14.47
CA THR A 66 6.05 -0.12 13.11
C THR A 66 7.44 -0.78 13.04
N ASN A 67 8.11 -0.97 14.18
CA ASN A 67 9.49 -1.48 14.25
C ASN A 67 9.61 -2.74 15.12
N VAL A 68 8.53 -3.50 15.28
CA VAL A 68 8.56 -4.73 16.10
C VAL A 68 9.59 -5.69 15.51
N PRO A 69 10.58 -6.16 16.29
CA PRO A 69 11.63 -7.04 15.79
C PRO A 69 11.17 -8.51 15.80
N ILE A 70 10.01 -8.77 15.20
CA ILE A 70 9.58 -10.13 14.85
C ILE A 70 10.44 -10.57 13.66
N GLY A 71 10.95 -11.80 13.69
CA GLY A 71 11.77 -12.36 12.63
C GLY A 71 11.21 -12.05 11.24
N ARG A 72 12.09 -11.66 10.31
CA ARG A 72 11.66 -11.22 8.97
C ARG A 72 10.96 -12.38 8.25
N PRO A 73 9.76 -12.17 7.68
CA PRO A 73 9.16 -13.17 6.80
C PRO A 73 10.09 -13.46 5.60
N ASP A 74 9.92 -14.60 4.95
CA ASP A 74 10.73 -14.95 3.78
C ASP A 74 10.57 -13.93 2.63
N ARG A 75 11.52 -13.97 1.68
CA ARG A 75 11.56 -13.02 0.56
C ARG A 75 10.30 -13.07 -0.31
N ALA A 76 9.67 -14.24 -0.47
CA ALA A 76 8.48 -14.34 -1.32
C ALA A 76 7.30 -13.60 -0.68
N LEU A 77 7.08 -13.78 0.62
CA LEU A 77 6.05 -13.04 1.35
C LEU A 77 6.34 -11.53 1.38
N GLN A 78 7.59 -11.12 1.60
CA GLN A 78 7.97 -9.69 1.55
C GLN A 78 7.73 -9.08 0.16
N ASN A 79 8.17 -9.78 -0.89
CA ASN A 79 8.01 -9.31 -2.27
C ASN A 79 6.53 -9.25 -2.65
N TRP A 80 5.72 -10.25 -2.28
CA TRP A 80 4.29 -10.23 -2.53
C TRP A 80 3.59 -9.13 -1.74
N LEU A 81 3.90 -8.94 -0.46
CA LEU A 81 3.26 -7.92 0.35
C LEU A 81 3.67 -6.51 -0.14
N GLY A 82 4.95 -6.31 -0.47
CA GLY A 82 5.53 -5.02 -0.82
C GLY A 82 5.97 -4.21 0.40
N GLY A 83 6.20 -4.89 1.54
CA GLY A 83 6.52 -4.29 2.83
C GLY A 83 6.49 -5.33 3.96
N PRO A 84 6.73 -4.91 5.22
CA PRO A 84 6.64 -5.79 6.37
C PRO A 84 5.18 -6.10 6.75
N VAL A 85 4.95 -7.21 7.46
CA VAL A 85 3.68 -7.46 8.14
C VAL A 85 3.69 -6.64 9.43
N VAL A 86 2.91 -5.56 9.47
CA VAL A 86 2.79 -4.68 10.64
C VAL A 86 1.33 -4.47 11.02
N PRO A 87 1.04 -4.08 12.28
CA PRO A 87 -0.32 -3.74 12.69
C PRO A 87 -0.89 -2.57 11.90
N ILE A 88 -2.15 -2.70 11.48
CA ILE A 88 -2.91 -1.55 10.93
C ILE A 88 -3.56 -0.80 12.08
N VAL A 89 -2.96 0.33 12.45
CA VAL A 89 -3.39 1.14 13.61
C VAL A 89 -4.72 1.87 13.34
N HIS A 90 -4.97 2.24 12.08
CA HIS A 90 -6.17 2.94 11.64
C HIS A 90 -6.97 2.09 10.65
N PRO A 91 -7.62 0.99 11.11
CA PRO A 91 -8.19 -0.01 10.21
C PRO A 91 -9.33 0.53 9.35
N VAL A 92 -10.12 1.50 9.84
CA VAL A 92 -11.19 2.11 9.04
C VAL A 92 -10.60 2.95 7.91
N GLN A 93 -9.64 3.82 8.21
CA GLN A 93 -8.99 4.68 7.22
C GLN A 93 -8.20 3.86 6.20
N ALA A 94 -7.49 2.82 6.65
CA ALA A 94 -6.76 1.92 5.76
C ALA A 94 -7.69 1.20 4.78
N ARG A 95 -8.81 0.64 5.27
CA ARG A 95 -9.81 0.01 4.40
C ARG A 95 -10.46 1.01 3.43
N ALA A 96 -10.75 2.23 3.89
CA ALA A 96 -11.27 3.30 3.04
C ALA A 96 -10.28 3.72 1.93
N ALA A 97 -8.98 3.76 2.22
CA ALA A 97 -7.95 4.00 1.21
C ALA A 97 -7.90 2.86 0.18
N VAL A 98 -8.00 1.60 0.63
CA VAL A 98 -8.08 0.43 -0.25
C VAL A 98 -9.36 0.46 -1.11
N TYR A 99 -10.48 0.93 -0.57
CA TYR A 99 -11.72 1.13 -1.34
C TYR A 99 -11.47 2.10 -2.50
N VAL A 100 -10.83 3.24 -2.24
CA VAL A 100 -10.48 4.22 -3.28
C VAL A 100 -9.58 3.57 -4.34
N GLN A 101 -8.53 2.85 -3.92
CA GLN A 101 -7.67 2.12 -4.86
C GLN A 101 -8.46 1.16 -5.74
N LEU A 102 -9.39 0.39 -5.16
CA LEU A 102 -10.17 -0.60 -5.88
C LEU A 102 -11.05 0.01 -6.98
N VAL A 103 -11.62 1.20 -6.74
CA VAL A 103 -12.47 1.90 -7.73
C VAL A 103 -11.69 2.77 -8.72
N THR A 104 -10.45 3.15 -8.42
CA THR A 104 -9.62 4.00 -9.29
C THR A 104 -8.50 3.26 -10.02
N ALA A 105 -8.22 2.00 -9.66
CA ALA A 105 -7.12 1.24 -10.25
C ALA A 105 -7.31 1.06 -11.76
N PRO A 106 -6.27 1.32 -12.58
CA PRO A 106 -6.34 1.15 -14.03
C PRO A 106 -6.15 -0.32 -14.46
N SER A 107 -6.82 -1.25 -13.77
CA SER A 107 -6.72 -2.70 -13.99
C SER A 107 -8.10 -3.34 -14.05
N GLN A 108 -8.30 -4.23 -15.01
CA GLN A 108 -9.56 -4.93 -15.23
C GLN A 108 -9.79 -5.91 -14.10
N ALA A 109 -8.73 -6.57 -13.61
CA ALA A 109 -8.82 -7.43 -12.43
C ALA A 109 -9.36 -6.65 -11.21
N ALA A 110 -8.86 -5.44 -10.96
CA ALA A 110 -9.37 -4.60 -9.87
C ALA A 110 -10.83 -4.18 -10.07
N ARG A 111 -11.20 -3.78 -11.30
CA ARG A 111 -12.58 -3.40 -11.65
C ARG A 111 -13.56 -4.58 -11.53
N SER A 112 -13.22 -5.75 -12.07
CA SER A 112 -14.03 -6.96 -11.93
C SER A 112 -14.13 -7.43 -10.48
N CYS A 113 -13.04 -7.29 -9.70
CA CYS A 113 -13.06 -7.54 -8.28
C CYS A 113 -14.07 -6.63 -7.56
N PHE A 114 -14.04 -5.32 -7.84
CA PHE A 114 -15.04 -4.39 -7.33
C PHE A 114 -16.47 -4.83 -7.67
N LEU A 115 -16.70 -5.32 -8.89
CA LEU A 115 -17.99 -5.82 -9.36
C LEU A 115 -18.40 -7.19 -8.77
N GLY A 116 -17.51 -7.88 -8.05
CA GLY A 116 -17.84 -9.10 -7.31
C GLY A 116 -17.28 -10.39 -7.88
N VAL A 117 -16.43 -10.33 -8.90
CA VAL A 117 -15.76 -11.51 -9.46
C VAL A 117 -14.58 -11.89 -8.56
N ILE A 118 -14.76 -12.91 -7.70
CA ILE A 118 -13.77 -13.29 -6.68
C ILE A 118 -12.45 -13.77 -7.28
N GLY A 119 -12.48 -14.50 -8.40
CA GLY A 119 -11.26 -14.89 -9.13
C GLY A 119 -10.42 -13.67 -9.54
N ASP A 120 -11.08 -12.59 -9.97
CA ASP A 120 -10.39 -11.35 -10.32
C ASP A 120 -9.92 -10.55 -9.11
N CYS A 121 -10.54 -10.73 -7.94
CA CYS A 121 -9.95 -10.23 -6.69
C CYS A 121 -8.63 -10.92 -6.37
N ARG A 122 -8.51 -12.23 -6.61
CA ARG A 122 -7.23 -12.94 -6.46
C ARG A 122 -6.18 -12.40 -7.42
N ASN A 123 -6.56 -12.15 -8.67
CA ASN A 123 -5.68 -11.54 -9.67
C ASN A 123 -5.23 -10.13 -9.23
N ALA A 124 -6.17 -9.29 -8.78
CA ALA A 124 -5.89 -7.92 -8.33
C ALA A 124 -4.97 -7.87 -7.09
N LEU A 125 -5.12 -8.84 -6.18
CA LEU A 125 -4.26 -9.03 -5.00
C LEU A 125 -2.95 -9.76 -5.33
N ALA A 126 -2.71 -10.11 -6.59
CA ALA A 126 -1.55 -10.86 -7.07
C ALA A 126 -1.35 -12.19 -6.31
N LEU A 127 -2.43 -12.93 -6.08
CA LEU A 127 -2.45 -14.22 -5.38
C LEU A 127 -2.33 -15.43 -6.32
N GLY A 128 -2.34 -15.22 -7.63
CA GLY A 128 -2.22 -16.28 -8.63
C GLY A 128 -0.79 -16.44 -9.14
N ASP A 129 -0.40 -17.67 -9.45
CA ASP A 129 0.90 -18.02 -10.02
C ASP A 129 0.86 -17.97 -11.55
N SER A 130 0.53 -16.80 -12.12
CA SER A 130 0.53 -16.64 -13.58
C SER A 130 1.94 -16.44 -14.12
N PRO A 131 2.34 -17.16 -15.19
CA PRO A 131 3.60 -16.90 -15.89
C PRO A 131 3.59 -15.58 -16.67
N ASP A 132 2.40 -15.01 -16.95
CA ASP A 132 2.25 -13.70 -17.59
C ASP A 132 1.37 -12.78 -16.73
N PRO A 133 1.97 -12.06 -15.75
CA PRO A 133 1.25 -11.09 -14.93
C PRO A 133 0.68 -9.91 -15.73
N LEU A 134 1.30 -9.57 -16.86
CA LEU A 134 0.84 -8.46 -17.70
C LEU A 134 -0.53 -8.77 -18.30
N GLN A 135 -0.71 -9.96 -18.86
CA GLN A 135 -2.00 -10.39 -19.41
C GLN A 135 -3.05 -10.63 -18.31
N GLN A 136 -2.63 -11.11 -17.14
CA GLN A 136 -3.53 -11.35 -16.02
C GLN A 136 -4.06 -10.05 -15.40
N TRP A 137 -3.21 -9.03 -15.25
CA TRP A 137 -3.54 -7.79 -14.57
C TRP A 137 -4.08 -6.70 -15.51
N TYR A 138 -3.63 -6.69 -16.77
CA TYR A 138 -3.96 -5.69 -17.78
C TYR A 138 -4.28 -6.38 -19.12
N PRO A 139 -5.39 -7.14 -19.19
CA PRO A 139 -5.73 -7.94 -20.36
C PRO A 139 -6.09 -7.11 -21.59
N SER A 140 -6.57 -5.87 -21.43
CA SER A 140 -6.97 -5.04 -22.58
C SER A 140 -5.83 -4.16 -23.11
N ALA A 141 -5.84 -3.94 -24.44
CA ALA A 141 -4.88 -3.07 -25.10
C ALA A 141 -4.93 -1.62 -24.59
N GLY A 142 -6.13 -1.13 -24.28
CA GLY A 142 -6.33 0.21 -23.73
C GLY A 142 -5.64 0.39 -22.37
N GLU A 143 -5.65 -0.63 -21.52
CA GLU A 143 -4.97 -0.59 -20.22
C GLU A 143 -3.46 -0.61 -20.36
N ARG A 144 -2.92 -1.48 -21.20
CA ARG A 144 -1.48 -1.53 -21.46
C ARG A 144 -0.95 -0.21 -21.98
N ARG A 145 -1.67 0.39 -22.94
CA ARG A 145 -1.37 1.74 -23.43
C ARG A 145 -1.45 2.78 -22.31
N ALA A 146 -2.53 2.79 -21.53
CA ALA A 146 -2.67 3.73 -20.42
C ALA A 146 -1.53 3.59 -19.39
N LEU A 147 -1.10 2.36 -19.12
CA LEU A 147 0.00 2.07 -18.19
C LEU A 147 1.33 2.62 -18.71
N VAL A 148 1.63 2.41 -20.00
CA VAL A 148 2.82 3.00 -20.64
C VAL A 148 2.81 4.52 -20.50
N PHE A 149 1.72 5.19 -20.86
CA PHE A 149 1.69 6.66 -20.91
C PHE A 149 1.48 7.35 -19.56
N ARG A 150 0.80 6.73 -18.59
CA ARG A 150 0.56 7.32 -17.27
C ARG A 150 1.67 7.03 -16.27
N SER A 151 2.33 5.87 -16.40
CA SER A 151 3.28 5.40 -15.38
C SER A 151 4.72 5.30 -15.88
N PHE A 152 4.95 5.20 -17.18
CA PHE A 152 6.28 4.89 -17.73
C PHE A 152 6.72 5.76 -18.91
N VAL A 153 5.99 6.84 -19.23
CA VAL A 153 6.33 7.69 -20.38
C VAL A 153 7.73 8.30 -20.25
N GLU A 154 8.08 8.77 -19.05
CA GLU A 154 9.41 9.29 -18.76
C GLU A 154 10.44 8.16 -18.77
N TYR A 155 10.08 7.01 -18.20
CA TYR A 155 10.96 5.85 -18.16
C TYR A 155 11.39 5.42 -19.58
N PHE A 156 10.45 5.31 -20.51
CA PHE A 156 10.75 4.93 -21.90
C PHE A 156 11.26 6.10 -22.75
N GLY A 157 10.93 7.34 -22.38
CA GLY A 157 11.33 8.55 -23.11
C GLY A 157 12.79 8.95 -22.87
N TYR A 158 13.32 8.71 -21.66
CA TYR A 158 14.61 9.25 -21.24
C TYR A 158 15.62 8.21 -20.73
N SER A 159 15.18 7.16 -20.03
CA SER A 159 16.08 6.30 -19.22
C SER A 159 17.04 5.40 -20.02
N ASP A 160 16.86 5.29 -21.33
CA ASP A 160 17.64 4.40 -22.21
C ASP A 160 18.20 5.16 -23.42
N HIS A 161 18.61 6.42 -23.22
CA HIS A 161 19.07 7.33 -24.29
C HIS A 161 18.10 7.47 -25.47
N GLY A 162 16.81 7.16 -25.25
CA GLY A 162 15.77 7.18 -26.27
C GLY A 162 15.73 5.96 -27.19
N ALA A 163 16.45 4.87 -26.90
CA ALA A 163 16.43 3.64 -27.71
C ALA A 163 15.00 3.09 -27.95
N ARG A 164 14.11 3.26 -26.96
CA ARG A 164 12.71 2.81 -27.02
C ARG A 164 11.72 3.85 -27.54
N LYS A 165 12.18 5.04 -27.97
CA LYS A 165 11.30 6.10 -28.51
C LYS A 165 10.48 5.64 -29.72
N PRO A 166 11.01 4.89 -30.71
CA PRO A 166 10.21 4.42 -31.83
C PRO A 166 9.06 3.50 -31.38
N THR A 167 9.35 2.54 -30.50
CA THR A 167 8.33 1.63 -29.93
C THR A 167 7.30 2.39 -29.10
N LEU A 168 7.72 3.42 -28.34
CA LEU A 168 6.82 4.31 -27.60
C LEU A 168 5.88 5.08 -28.54
N GLN A 169 6.38 5.60 -29.66
CA GLN A 169 5.56 6.26 -30.69
C GLN A 169 4.54 5.30 -31.31
N LEU A 170 4.94 4.06 -31.63
CA LEU A 170 4.02 3.03 -32.15
C LEU A 170 2.94 2.65 -31.14
N CYS A 171 3.30 2.50 -29.86
CA CYS A 171 2.33 2.31 -28.79
C CYS A 171 1.35 3.50 -28.72
N GLY A 172 1.87 4.73 -28.87
CA GLY A 172 1.11 5.98 -28.99
C GLY A 172 0.25 6.10 -30.26
N ALA A 173 0.58 5.39 -31.33
CA ALA A 173 -0.24 5.31 -32.54
C ALA A 173 -1.34 4.23 -32.45
N GLY A 174 -1.32 3.39 -31.41
CA GLY A 174 -2.35 2.37 -31.15
C GLY A 174 -1.85 0.92 -31.26
N SER A 175 -0.56 0.71 -31.48
CA SER A 175 0.00 -0.65 -31.57
C SER A 175 0.10 -1.30 -30.18
N ASP A 176 -0.79 -2.27 -29.92
CA ASP A 176 -0.80 -3.02 -28.66
C ASP A 176 0.42 -3.93 -28.49
N SER A 177 0.95 -4.49 -29.58
CA SER A 177 2.19 -5.28 -29.53
C SER A 177 3.37 -4.42 -29.10
N ALA A 178 3.46 -3.18 -29.58
CA ALA A 178 4.49 -2.22 -29.14
C ALA A 178 4.31 -1.85 -27.66
N CYS A 179 3.07 -1.63 -27.19
CA CYS A 179 2.82 -1.39 -25.76
C CYS A 179 3.22 -2.59 -24.89
N THR A 180 2.92 -3.80 -25.35
CA THR A 180 3.26 -5.05 -24.67
C THR A 180 4.77 -5.27 -24.62
N GLU A 181 5.48 -5.00 -25.72
CA GLU A 181 6.94 -5.07 -25.79
C GLU A 181 7.59 -4.13 -24.77
N LEU A 182 7.15 -2.87 -24.71
CA LEU A 182 7.63 -1.91 -23.73
C LEU A 182 7.42 -2.41 -22.30
N LEU A 183 6.21 -2.87 -21.97
CA LEU A 183 5.90 -3.36 -20.62
C LEU A 183 6.67 -4.63 -20.24
N ARG A 184 6.96 -5.51 -21.22
CA ARG A 184 7.80 -6.70 -20.99
C ARG A 184 9.29 -6.37 -20.86
N SER A 185 9.74 -5.22 -21.37
CA SER A 185 11.11 -4.74 -21.21
C SER A 185 11.40 -4.12 -19.83
N LEU A 186 10.38 -3.98 -18.98
CA LEU A 186 10.52 -3.45 -17.63
C LEU A 186 11.38 -4.39 -16.76
N PRO A 187 12.18 -3.85 -15.83
CA PRO A 187 12.89 -4.66 -14.86
C PRO A 187 11.94 -5.57 -14.05
N PRO A 188 12.41 -6.74 -13.58
CA PRO A 188 11.60 -7.59 -12.72
C PRO A 188 11.03 -6.81 -11.53
N GLY A 189 9.71 -6.92 -11.32
CA GLY A 189 9.00 -6.23 -10.24
C GLY A 189 8.65 -4.76 -10.52
N ALA A 190 9.08 -4.17 -11.64
CA ALA A 190 8.69 -2.80 -12.00
C ALA A 190 7.26 -2.70 -12.56
N LEU A 191 6.69 -3.80 -13.07
CA LEU A 191 5.28 -3.83 -13.47
C LEU A 191 4.38 -3.52 -12.26
N PRO A 192 3.58 -2.44 -12.28
CA PRO A 192 2.77 -2.06 -11.14
C PRO A 192 1.70 -3.12 -10.89
N ARG A 193 1.56 -3.55 -9.65
CA ARG A 193 0.48 -4.44 -9.24
C ARG A 193 -0.84 -3.67 -9.20
N PRO A 194 -1.98 -4.31 -9.53
CA PRO A 194 -3.29 -3.64 -9.52
C PRO A 194 -3.64 -2.97 -8.20
N LEU A 195 -3.29 -3.61 -7.09
CA LEU A 195 -3.49 -3.10 -5.74
C LEU A 195 -2.16 -2.97 -5.00
N THR A 196 -2.07 -2.01 -4.09
CA THR A 196 -0.82 -1.68 -3.38
C THR A 196 -0.59 -2.56 -2.15
N TYR A 197 0.47 -2.23 -1.40
CA TYR A 197 0.76 -2.84 -0.09
C TYR A 197 -0.47 -2.82 0.84
N ASP A 198 -1.18 -1.70 0.93
CA ASP A 198 -2.28 -1.53 1.89
C ASP A 198 -3.40 -2.57 1.69
N ALA A 199 -3.72 -2.87 0.43
CA ALA A 199 -4.75 -3.85 0.08
C ALA A 199 -4.37 -5.26 0.53
N ARG A 200 -3.10 -5.64 0.31
CA ARG A 200 -2.56 -6.95 0.71
C ARG A 200 -2.34 -7.03 2.21
N ALA A 201 -1.90 -5.96 2.85
CA ALA A 201 -1.78 -5.86 4.30
C ALA A 201 -3.15 -6.03 4.97
N ALA A 202 -4.21 -5.41 4.43
CA ALA A 202 -5.57 -5.61 4.92
C ALA A 202 -6.01 -7.08 4.80
N LEU A 203 -5.68 -7.78 3.70
CA LEU A 203 -5.96 -9.21 3.56
C LEU A 203 -5.20 -10.05 4.60
N VAL A 204 -3.90 -9.80 4.79
CA VAL A 204 -3.09 -10.47 5.82
C VAL A 204 -3.70 -10.26 7.20
N GLN A 205 -4.08 -9.04 7.55
CA GLN A 205 -4.71 -8.72 8.83
C GLN A 205 -6.01 -9.51 9.06
N ILE A 206 -6.85 -9.61 8.03
CA ILE A 206 -8.09 -10.41 8.12
C ILE A 206 -7.75 -11.89 8.31
N ALA A 207 -6.76 -12.42 7.58
CA ALA A 207 -6.31 -13.80 7.73
C ALA A 207 -5.81 -14.08 9.14
N LEU A 208 -4.98 -13.20 9.69
CA LEU A 208 -4.41 -13.34 11.03
C LEU A 208 -5.50 -13.25 12.11
N ARG A 209 -6.44 -12.31 11.96
CA ARG A 209 -7.58 -12.17 12.88
C ARG A 209 -8.48 -13.40 12.87
N LEU A 210 -8.78 -13.99 11.70
CA LEU A 210 -9.58 -15.21 11.59
C LEU A 210 -8.86 -16.42 12.18
N GLY A 211 -7.57 -16.55 11.90
CA GLY A 211 -6.76 -17.68 12.34
C GLY A 211 -6.36 -17.67 13.81
N GLY A 212 -6.61 -16.55 14.50
CA GLY A 212 -6.30 -16.36 15.91
C GLY A 212 -4.80 -16.30 16.20
N ARG A 213 -4.45 -16.64 17.44
CA ARG A 213 -3.10 -16.42 18.00
C ARG A 213 -1.97 -17.13 17.23
N GLU A 214 -2.23 -18.31 16.67
CA GLU A 214 -1.20 -19.08 15.94
C GLU A 214 -1.19 -18.79 14.42
N ALA A 215 -1.97 -17.82 13.95
CA ALA A 215 -2.09 -17.54 12.52
C ALA A 215 -0.78 -17.03 11.91
N TYR A 216 -0.06 -16.16 12.63
CA TYR A 216 1.21 -15.63 12.14
C TYR A 216 2.26 -16.73 12.04
N HIS A 217 2.35 -17.61 13.04
CA HIS A 217 3.14 -18.82 13.00
C HIS A 217 2.88 -19.65 11.72
N ARG A 218 1.62 -20.00 11.47
CA ARG A 218 1.25 -20.78 10.27
C ARG A 218 1.59 -20.06 8.96
N LEU A 219 1.42 -18.73 8.93
CA LEU A 219 1.75 -17.92 7.75
C LEU A 219 3.23 -18.02 7.38
N VAL A 220 4.13 -18.06 8.38
CA VAL A 220 5.58 -18.06 8.16
C VAL A 220 6.23 -19.45 8.20
N ALA A 221 5.53 -20.48 8.68
CA ALA A 221 6.06 -21.83 8.86
C ALA A 221 6.36 -22.58 7.55
N THR A 222 5.73 -22.21 6.44
CA THR A 222 5.87 -22.88 5.13
C THR A 222 6.50 -21.96 4.08
N PRO A 223 7.78 -21.57 4.24
CA PRO A 223 8.47 -20.74 3.25
C PRO A 223 8.59 -21.52 1.94
N GLY A 224 7.99 -20.99 0.87
CA GLY A 224 7.99 -21.59 -0.48
C GLY A 224 6.64 -22.11 -0.96
N ALA A 225 5.65 -22.25 -0.07
CA ALA A 225 4.27 -22.50 -0.51
C ALA A 225 3.67 -21.25 -1.19
N PRO A 226 2.73 -21.41 -2.14
CA PRO A 226 2.02 -20.29 -2.74
C PRO A 226 1.39 -19.38 -1.68
N ILE A 227 1.43 -18.07 -1.90
CA ILE A 227 0.94 -17.09 -0.89
C ILE A 227 -0.55 -17.30 -0.57
N ALA A 228 -1.35 -17.66 -1.58
CA ALA A 228 -2.76 -18.01 -1.41
C ALA A 228 -2.96 -19.14 -0.38
N ASP A 229 -2.18 -20.21 -0.48
CA ASP A 229 -2.27 -21.38 0.40
C ASP A 229 -1.79 -21.05 1.82
N ARG A 230 -0.74 -20.24 1.93
CA ARG A 230 -0.23 -19.76 3.22
C ARG A 230 -1.26 -18.90 3.95
N LEU A 231 -1.92 -17.99 3.24
CA LEU A 231 -2.99 -17.15 3.81
C LEU A 231 -4.22 -17.97 4.20
N ALA A 232 -4.62 -18.93 3.36
CA ALA A 232 -5.73 -19.83 3.67
C ALA A 232 -5.41 -20.69 4.91
N GLY A 233 -4.21 -21.27 4.99
CA GLY A 233 -3.75 -22.03 6.14
C GLY A 233 -3.59 -21.19 7.42
N ALA A 234 -3.12 -19.95 7.29
CA ALA A 234 -3.08 -19.00 8.39
C ALA A 234 -4.49 -18.69 8.90
N ALA A 235 -5.45 -18.38 8.00
CA ALA A 235 -6.81 -18.03 8.35
C ALA A 235 -7.69 -19.20 8.81
N GLY A 236 -7.33 -20.43 8.46
CA GLY A 236 -8.16 -21.62 8.70
C GLY A 236 -9.39 -21.72 7.79
N VAL A 237 -9.40 -20.96 6.68
CA VAL A 237 -10.52 -20.92 5.71
C VAL A 237 -9.97 -20.94 4.28
N GLY A 238 -10.81 -21.33 3.30
CA GLY A 238 -10.43 -21.29 1.89
C GLY A 238 -10.10 -19.87 1.40
N ILE A 239 -9.19 -19.76 0.42
CA ILE A 239 -8.72 -18.45 -0.09
C ILE A 239 -9.86 -17.62 -0.69
N ASP A 240 -10.83 -18.24 -1.39
CA ASP A 240 -11.95 -17.51 -1.99
C ASP A 240 -12.87 -16.93 -0.91
N SER A 241 -13.10 -17.65 0.19
CA SER A 241 -13.84 -17.15 1.36
C SER A 241 -13.11 -16.00 2.03
N LEU A 242 -11.79 -16.10 2.19
CA LEU A 242 -10.96 -15.04 2.76
C LEU A 242 -11.00 -13.77 1.90
N VAL A 243 -10.87 -13.92 0.58
CA VAL A 243 -10.92 -12.80 -0.37
C VAL A 243 -12.32 -12.19 -0.45
N SER A 244 -13.38 -13.00 -0.37
CA SER A 244 -14.76 -12.53 -0.30
C SER A 244 -15.01 -11.68 0.96
N LEU A 245 -14.53 -12.14 2.11
CA LEU A 245 -14.60 -11.39 3.37
C LEU A 245 -13.78 -10.09 3.31
N TRP A 246 -12.56 -10.16 2.77
CA TRP A 246 -11.75 -8.96 2.56
C TRP A 246 -12.51 -7.93 1.71
N ARG A 247 -13.08 -8.36 0.59
CA ARG A 247 -13.84 -7.47 -0.30
C ARG A 247 -15.04 -6.86 0.43
N SER A 248 -15.80 -7.65 1.19
CA SER A 248 -16.97 -7.13 1.91
C SER A 248 -16.58 -6.08 2.96
N GLU A 249 -15.47 -6.28 3.67
CA GLU A 249 -14.96 -5.28 4.62
C GLU A 249 -14.46 -4.00 3.94
N ILE A 250 -13.79 -4.11 2.78
CA ILE A 250 -13.36 -2.94 2.01
C ILE A 250 -14.57 -2.15 1.50
N LEU A 251 -15.60 -2.83 0.99
CA LEU A 251 -16.82 -2.16 0.51
C LEU A 251 -17.63 -1.53 1.63
N ALA A 252 -17.66 -2.14 2.81
CA ALA A 252 -18.29 -1.56 4.00
C ALA A 252 -17.57 -0.29 4.50
N ALA A 253 -16.27 -0.17 4.21
CA ALA A 253 -15.46 1.00 4.56
C ALA A 253 -15.51 2.14 3.53
N ARG A 254 -16.53 2.17 2.66
CA ARG A 254 -16.73 3.24 1.68
C ARG A 254 -16.64 4.61 2.36
N PRO A 255 -15.79 5.54 1.89
CA PRO A 255 -15.74 6.89 2.42
C PRO A 255 -17.10 7.56 2.34
N ALA A 256 -17.51 8.24 3.41
CA ALA A 256 -18.68 9.09 3.36
C ALA A 256 -18.47 10.16 2.27
N PRO A 257 -19.45 10.41 1.38
CA PRO A 257 -19.33 11.48 0.41
C PRO A 257 -19.15 12.81 1.15
N VAL A 258 -18.16 13.60 0.74
CA VAL A 258 -17.99 14.96 1.22
C VAL A 258 -19.16 15.77 0.66
N THR A 259 -20.20 15.95 1.46
CA THR A 259 -21.29 16.88 1.13
C THR A 259 -20.73 18.28 1.26
N LEU A 260 -20.51 18.94 0.12
CA LEU A 260 -20.22 20.36 0.14
C LEU A 260 -21.44 21.07 0.75
N PRO A 261 -21.24 21.97 1.72
CA PRO A 261 -22.34 22.78 2.20
C PRO A 261 -22.95 23.54 1.01
N PRO A 262 -24.27 23.76 0.98
CA PRO A 262 -24.96 24.40 -0.14
C PRO A 262 -24.45 25.82 -0.43
N TRP A 263 -23.77 26.46 0.53
CA TRP A 263 -23.13 27.77 0.37
C TRP A 263 -21.71 27.70 -0.23
N GLY A 264 -21.09 26.53 -0.31
CA GLY A 264 -19.72 26.34 -0.83
C GLY A 264 -19.50 26.90 -2.25
N PRO A 265 -20.41 26.65 -3.21
CA PRO A 265 -20.34 27.25 -4.55
C PRO A 265 -20.39 28.78 -4.51
N TRP A 266 -21.23 29.35 -3.64
CA TRP A 266 -21.37 30.80 -3.49
C TRP A 266 -20.13 31.45 -2.88
N ALA A 267 -19.50 30.80 -1.90
CA ALA A 267 -18.23 31.25 -1.35
C ALA A 267 -17.11 31.22 -2.40
N ALA A 268 -17.05 30.17 -3.22
CA ALA A 268 -16.08 30.08 -4.31
C ALA A 268 -16.29 31.18 -5.36
N LEU A 269 -17.54 31.45 -5.75
CA LEU A 269 -17.87 32.55 -6.67
C LEU A 269 -17.53 33.91 -6.07
N GLY A 270 -17.84 34.12 -4.79
CA GLY A 270 -17.51 35.34 -4.06
C GLY A 270 -16.00 35.63 -4.05
N TRP A 271 -15.18 34.63 -3.69
CA TRP A 271 -13.72 34.77 -3.75
C TRP A 271 -13.21 34.98 -5.17
N THR A 272 -13.76 34.28 -6.17
CA THR A 272 -13.39 34.49 -7.58
C THR A 272 -13.64 35.92 -8.02
N ALA A 273 -14.78 36.51 -7.64
CA ALA A 273 -15.11 37.90 -7.92
C ALA A 273 -14.14 38.87 -7.22
N VAL A 274 -13.81 38.61 -5.95
CA VAL A 274 -12.83 39.42 -5.20
C VAL A 274 -11.46 39.39 -5.89
N PHE A 275 -10.95 38.20 -6.26
CA PHE A 275 -9.67 38.09 -6.96
C PHE A 275 -9.69 38.74 -8.34
N ALA A 276 -10.79 38.63 -9.08
CA ALA A 276 -10.95 39.31 -10.37
C ALA A 276 -10.90 40.84 -10.21
N VAL A 277 -11.60 41.39 -9.20
CA VAL A 277 -11.57 42.83 -8.90
C VAL A 277 -10.17 43.27 -8.45
N CYS A 278 -9.49 42.50 -7.61
CA CYS A 278 -8.12 42.79 -7.19
C CYS A 278 -7.14 42.77 -8.38
N ALA A 279 -7.29 41.82 -9.31
CA ALA A 279 -6.48 41.76 -10.53
C ALA A 279 -6.73 42.94 -11.47
N LEU A 280 -7.98 43.36 -11.62
CA LEU A 280 -8.35 44.56 -12.41
C LEU A 280 -7.89 45.86 -11.74
N ARG A 281 -7.80 45.91 -10.42
CA ARG A 281 -7.26 47.08 -9.69
C ARG A 281 -5.74 47.13 -9.73
N SER A 282 -5.04 45.99 -9.69
CA SER A 282 -3.58 45.95 -9.71
C SER A 282 -3.00 46.27 -11.08
N SER A 283 -3.73 46.01 -12.18
CA SER A 283 -3.32 46.41 -13.53
C SER A 283 -3.33 47.92 -13.74
N ARG A 284 -4.16 48.68 -13.01
CA ARG A 284 -4.18 50.16 -13.06
C ARG A 284 -2.92 50.81 -12.50
N TRP A 285 -2.15 50.11 -11.63
CA TRP A 285 -0.90 50.62 -11.07
C TRP A 285 0.34 50.25 -11.89
N ARG A 286 0.20 49.45 -12.97
CA ARG A 286 1.31 49.05 -13.85
C ARG A 286 1.26 49.71 -15.23
N ALA A 287 0.25 50.53 -15.51
CA ALA A 287 0.08 51.27 -16.76
C ALA A 287 0.32 52.79 -16.58
N SER A 288 1.09 53.18 -15.56
CA SER A 288 1.57 54.55 -15.34
C SER A 288 3.07 54.56 -15.19
#